data_AF-A0A0F9BGZ0-F1
#
_entry.id   AF-A0A0F9BGZ0-F1
#
_cell.length_a   1.000
_cell.length_b   1.000
_cell.length_c   1.000
_cell.angle_alpha   90.00
_cell.angle_beta   90.00
_cell.angle_gamma   90.00
#
_symmetry.space_group_name_H-M   'P 1'
#
loop_
_entity.id
_entity.type
_entity.pdbx_description
1 polymer ?
#
loop_
_entity_poly.entity_id
_entity_poly.type
_entity_poly.pdbx_seq_one_letter_code
_entity_poly.pdbx_strand_id
1 'polypeptide(L)'
;MYEPTTFDALPNSADASFSRGSELLGTRGHGSATSSHHGHRVDGITYSEWYEIVIAARHFAIVDPMCRQTIRLYTDHALGNGVTIQVPDDDKVDRSKAKSVLEGFFSEKTNQKHLSSTGQRKNSDRLGIDGNWYVALTVLSKAAAVKSRVHIRRLDTLQITEHITNPGDQDDVWFYLRETRTNDCKPVKRLYADISKHNTKLEELMVVDKQFPDKDNPVMISYLEQAERDDDAHLVPDVWVHHANINSTEERGNPLITTQMIWSKQFRVYMESRIALQQARTQLVREEIVTGGAGAVQSRQQTLQSSISSTQPNETNPRSIYGSTAIHNKGYELKNIEQGTAAQDAEIDGATLLRHAGLAAGIFPPYYGK
;
A
#
# COMPACT_ATOMS: atom_id res chain seq x y z
N MET A 1 -2.75 -3.78 35.94
CA MET A 1 -1.63 -4.65 35.54
C MET A 1 -2.00 -5.21 34.18
N TYR A 2 -1.49 -4.61 33.11
CA TYR A 2 -1.66 -5.08 31.74
C TYR A 2 -0.34 -5.75 31.36
N GLU A 3 -0.37 -7.03 31.05
CA GLU A 3 0.79 -7.74 30.51
C GLU A 3 1.09 -7.23 29.09
N PRO A 4 2.37 -6.99 28.74
CA PRO A 4 2.74 -6.66 27.39
C PRO A 4 2.75 -7.94 26.54
N THR A 5 1.88 -7.99 25.55
CA THR A 5 1.90 -9.02 24.50
C THR A 5 3.21 -8.94 23.72
N THR A 6 3.95 -10.05 23.73
CA THR A 6 5.16 -10.27 22.93
C THR A 6 4.84 -10.12 21.44
N PHE A 7 5.48 -9.14 20.81
CA PHE A 7 5.54 -9.01 19.35
C PHE A 7 6.57 -10.05 18.87
N ASP A 8 6.10 -11.14 18.28
CA ASP A 8 6.97 -12.18 17.75
C ASP A 8 7.93 -11.61 16.70
N ALA A 9 9.21 -11.95 16.88
CA ALA A 9 10.31 -11.55 16.03
C ALA A 9 10.12 -12.05 14.58
N LEU A 10 10.24 -11.13 13.62
CA LEU A 10 10.47 -11.48 12.22
C LEU A 10 11.86 -12.11 12.08
N PRO A 11 12.05 -13.15 11.24
CA PRO A 11 13.33 -13.80 11.10
C PRO A 11 14.35 -12.88 10.43
N ASN A 12 15.48 -12.67 11.11
CA ASN A 12 16.71 -12.15 10.53
C ASN A 12 17.32 -13.24 9.62
N SER A 13 17.38 -12.99 8.32
CA SER A 13 18.36 -13.66 7.46
C SER A 13 18.92 -12.64 6.47
N ALA A 14 20.08 -12.12 6.82
CA ALA A 14 20.98 -11.49 5.87
C ALA A 14 21.55 -12.60 4.98
N ASP A 15 21.08 -12.69 3.75
CA ASP A 15 21.81 -13.38 2.70
C ASP A 15 21.86 -12.47 1.47
N ALA A 16 23.04 -11.88 1.27
CA ALA A 16 23.36 -11.06 0.14
C ALA A 16 23.70 -11.99 -1.04
N SER A 17 22.72 -12.27 -1.90
CA SER A 17 22.99 -12.61 -3.29
C SER A 17 21.90 -12.04 -4.20
N PHE A 18 22.34 -11.24 -5.15
CA PHE A 18 21.53 -10.50 -6.11
C PHE A 18 21.05 -11.46 -7.20
N SER A 19 20.10 -12.34 -6.90
CA SER A 19 19.31 -13.07 -7.91
C SER A 19 18.02 -13.61 -7.29
N ARG A 20 16.88 -13.39 -7.98
CA ARG A 20 15.49 -13.81 -7.69
C ARG A 20 14.61 -12.76 -7.00
N GLY A 21 13.88 -12.01 -7.83
CA GLY A 21 12.82 -11.08 -7.43
C GLY A 21 11.49 -11.74 -7.02
N SER A 22 11.50 -12.88 -6.32
CA SER A 22 10.27 -13.57 -5.85
C SER A 22 10.19 -13.79 -4.34
N GLU A 23 11.13 -13.29 -3.55
CA GLU A 23 11.14 -13.48 -2.07
C GLU A 23 10.70 -12.24 -1.27
N LEU A 24 10.22 -11.17 -1.94
CA LEU A 24 9.82 -9.93 -1.26
C LEU A 24 8.53 -10.04 -0.42
N LEU A 25 7.77 -11.12 -0.55
CA LEU A 25 6.52 -11.36 0.19
C LEU A 25 6.55 -12.78 0.75
N GLY A 26 6.80 -12.90 2.06
CA GLY A 26 6.84 -14.17 2.76
C GLY A 26 5.49 -14.89 2.70
N THR A 27 5.34 -15.82 1.77
CA THR A 27 4.18 -16.69 1.66
C THR A 27 4.33 -17.85 2.65
N ARG A 28 3.68 -17.74 3.81
CA ARG A 28 3.28 -18.93 4.58
C ARG A 28 2.02 -19.49 3.92
N GLY A 29 2.14 -20.67 3.32
CA GLY A 29 1.03 -21.39 2.73
C GLY A 29 -0.06 -21.69 3.78
N HIS A 30 -1.21 -21.04 3.63
CA HIS A 30 -2.48 -21.56 4.12
C HIS A 30 -3.35 -21.83 2.90
N GLY A 31 -3.58 -23.13 2.66
CA GLY A 31 -4.39 -23.62 1.56
C GLY A 31 -5.83 -23.11 1.70
N SER A 32 -6.20 -22.21 0.81
CA SER A 32 -7.58 -21.88 0.47
C SER A 32 -7.68 -22.02 -1.04
N ALA A 33 -8.46 -23.00 -1.49
CA ALA A 33 -8.69 -23.27 -2.90
C ALA A 33 -9.31 -22.05 -3.59
N THR A 34 -8.54 -21.39 -4.46
CA THR A 34 -9.04 -20.40 -5.41
C THR A 34 -8.70 -20.83 -6.83
N SER A 35 -9.69 -20.71 -7.70
CA SER A 35 -9.74 -21.13 -9.10
C SER A 35 -8.49 -20.79 -9.91
N SER A 36 -8.01 -21.77 -10.67
CA SER A 36 -6.93 -21.67 -11.64
C SER A 36 -7.22 -20.65 -12.75
N HIS A 37 -6.71 -19.43 -12.61
CA HIS A 37 -6.55 -18.54 -13.76
C HIS A 37 -5.31 -19.02 -14.54
N HIS A 38 -5.52 -19.36 -15.82
CA HIS A 38 -4.49 -19.89 -16.71
C HIS A 38 -3.38 -18.84 -16.92
N GLY A 39 -2.23 -19.05 -16.29
CA GLY A 39 -1.07 -18.18 -16.44
C GLY A 39 -0.30 -18.47 -17.72
N HIS A 40 -0.57 -17.69 -18.78
CA HIS A 40 0.42 -17.50 -19.84
C HIS A 40 1.49 -16.54 -19.33
N ARG A 41 2.69 -17.06 -19.02
CA ARG A 41 3.89 -16.23 -18.78
C ARG A 41 4.46 -15.81 -20.12
N VAL A 42 4.27 -14.54 -20.46
CA VAL A 42 5.10 -13.81 -21.42
C VAL A 42 5.39 -12.45 -20.77
N ASP A 43 6.54 -12.35 -20.11
CA ASP A 43 7.23 -11.12 -19.72
C ASP A 43 6.46 -10.02 -18.93
N GLY A 44 5.70 -10.39 -17.89
CA GLY A 44 4.92 -9.45 -17.06
C GLY A 44 4.75 -9.83 -15.58
N ILE A 45 4.25 -8.90 -14.75
CA ILE A 45 3.84 -9.15 -13.36
C ILE A 45 2.49 -9.85 -13.38
N THR A 46 2.36 -11.02 -12.73
CA THR A 46 1.08 -11.74 -12.68
C THR A 46 0.03 -10.98 -11.88
N TYR A 47 -1.27 -11.22 -12.15
CA TYR A 47 -2.36 -10.62 -11.37
C TYR A 47 -2.21 -10.87 -9.86
N SER A 48 -1.83 -12.08 -9.46
CA SER A 48 -1.60 -12.42 -8.05
C SER A 48 -0.45 -11.64 -7.43
N GLU A 49 0.66 -11.45 -8.14
CA GLU A 49 1.79 -10.66 -7.64
C GLU A 49 1.40 -9.18 -7.52
N TRP A 50 0.72 -8.63 -8.53
CA TRP A 50 0.19 -7.27 -8.50
C TRP A 50 -0.80 -7.07 -7.34
N TYR A 51 -1.68 -8.05 -7.10
CA TYR A 51 -2.66 -8.02 -6.01
C TYR A 51 -1.98 -7.89 -4.64
N GLU A 52 -0.93 -8.68 -4.40
CA GLU A 52 -0.14 -8.60 -3.16
C GLU A 52 0.62 -7.26 -3.03
N ILE A 53 1.15 -6.73 -4.13
CA ILE A 53 1.79 -5.39 -4.15
C ILE A 53 0.79 -4.30 -3.72
N VAL A 54 -0.44 -4.34 -4.23
CA VAL A 54 -1.48 -3.36 -3.86
C VAL A 54 -1.90 -3.52 -2.40
N ILE A 55 -2.00 -4.75 -1.87
CA ILE A 55 -2.26 -4.98 -0.44
C ILE A 55 -1.13 -4.41 0.42
N ALA A 56 0.12 -4.67 0.05
CA ALA A 56 1.28 -4.14 0.74
C ALA A 56 1.27 -2.59 0.71
N ALA A 57 1.01 -1.99 -0.45
CA ALA A 57 0.93 -0.54 -0.58
C ALA A 57 -0.16 0.06 0.32
N ARG A 58 -1.35 -0.55 0.39
CA ARG A 58 -2.41 -0.13 1.32
C ARG A 58 -1.98 -0.19 2.78
N HIS A 59 -1.25 -1.24 3.16
CA HIS A 59 -0.73 -1.39 4.52
C HIS A 59 0.30 -0.29 4.83
N PHE A 60 1.31 -0.12 3.98
CA PHE A 60 2.36 0.89 4.14
C PHE A 60 1.80 2.32 4.14
N ALA A 61 0.79 2.62 3.33
CA ALA A 61 0.14 3.94 3.34
C ALA A 61 -0.51 4.30 4.70
N ILE A 62 -0.83 3.30 5.52
CA ILE A 62 -1.41 3.49 6.86
C ILE A 62 -0.31 3.52 7.93
N VAL A 63 0.59 2.52 7.91
CA VAL A 63 1.52 2.29 9.01
C VAL A 63 2.86 3.00 8.85
N ASP A 64 3.30 3.25 7.62
CA ASP A 64 4.59 3.86 7.34
C ASP A 64 4.44 5.37 7.12
N PRO A 65 5.04 6.21 7.98
CA PRO A 65 4.88 7.65 7.89
C PRO A 65 5.50 8.23 6.60
N MET A 66 6.52 7.59 6.03
CA MET A 66 7.18 8.08 4.82
C MET A 66 6.30 7.86 3.59
N CYS A 67 5.76 6.65 3.42
CA CYS A 67 4.81 6.33 2.36
C CYS A 67 3.56 7.20 2.47
N ARG A 68 3.04 7.40 3.69
CA ARG A 68 1.90 8.29 3.93
C ARG A 68 2.20 9.74 3.56
N GLN A 69 3.36 10.26 3.95
CA GLN A 69 3.78 11.62 3.63
C GLN A 69 3.98 11.80 2.13
N THR A 70 4.47 10.77 1.44
CA THR A 70 4.65 10.75 -0.01
C THR A 70 3.33 10.97 -0.73
N ILE A 71 2.34 10.13 -0.44
CA ILE A 71 1.00 10.22 -1.03
C ILE A 71 0.41 11.61 -0.77
N ARG A 72 0.55 12.11 0.47
CA ARG A 72 0.08 13.45 0.83
C ARG A 72 0.74 14.55 0.00
N LEU A 73 2.06 14.52 -0.15
CA LEU A 73 2.80 15.54 -0.91
C LEU A 73 2.36 15.56 -2.38
N TYR A 74 2.21 14.39 -3.00
CA TYR A 74 1.70 14.29 -4.37
C TYR A 74 0.27 14.84 -4.50
N THR A 75 -0.62 14.42 -3.60
CA THR A 75 -2.01 14.88 -3.59
C THR A 75 -2.11 16.38 -3.34
N ASP A 76 -1.34 16.93 -2.39
CA ASP A 76 -1.36 18.36 -2.06
C ASP A 76 -0.74 19.21 -3.18
N HIS A 77 0.30 18.72 -3.84
CA HIS A 77 0.88 19.40 -5.00
C HIS A 77 -0.07 19.41 -6.20
N ALA A 78 -0.70 18.28 -6.50
CA ALA A 78 -1.60 18.16 -7.66
C ALA A 78 -2.95 18.85 -7.44
N LEU A 79 -3.50 18.80 -6.23
CA LEU A 79 -4.89 19.17 -5.94
C LEU A 79 -5.04 20.19 -4.80
N GLY A 80 -3.96 20.81 -4.32
CA GLY A 80 -3.99 21.72 -3.18
C GLY A 80 -5.00 22.87 -3.32
N ASN A 81 -5.15 23.40 -4.54
CA ASN A 81 -6.10 24.46 -4.86
C ASN A 81 -7.41 23.94 -5.51
N GLY A 82 -7.54 22.62 -5.67
CA GLY A 82 -8.63 21.98 -6.41
C GLY A 82 -8.54 22.20 -7.93
N VAL A 83 -9.48 21.57 -8.64
CA VAL A 83 -9.60 21.69 -10.10
C VAL A 83 -10.66 22.75 -10.44
N THR A 84 -10.31 23.68 -11.33
CA THR A 84 -11.26 24.62 -11.94
C THR A 84 -11.57 24.18 -13.37
N ILE A 85 -12.85 24.14 -13.72
CA ILE A 85 -13.31 23.77 -15.06
C ILE A 85 -13.81 25.03 -15.76
N GLN A 86 -13.31 25.27 -16.96
CA GLN A 86 -13.73 26.37 -17.80
C GLN A 86 -14.32 25.82 -19.09
N VAL A 87 -15.49 26.32 -19.47
CA VAL A 87 -16.08 26.04 -20.78
C VAL A 87 -15.49 27.06 -21.76
N PRO A 88 -14.82 26.60 -22.85
CA PRO A 88 -14.27 27.47 -23.87
C PRO A 88 -15.33 28.35 -24.51
N ASP A 89 -14.92 29.52 -25.00
CA ASP A 89 -15.74 30.36 -25.87
C ASP A 89 -15.64 29.83 -27.30
N ASP A 90 -16.57 28.94 -27.67
CA ASP A 90 -16.71 28.37 -29.01
C ASP A 90 -18.12 28.65 -29.55
N ASP A 91 -18.20 29.23 -30.75
CA ASP A 91 -19.45 29.57 -31.44
C ASP A 91 -20.34 28.35 -31.72
N LYS A 92 -19.78 27.13 -31.67
CA LYS A 92 -20.52 25.88 -31.90
C LYS A 92 -21.15 25.29 -30.64
N VAL A 93 -20.80 25.79 -29.45
CA VAL A 93 -21.26 25.25 -28.17
C VAL A 93 -22.08 26.30 -27.44
N ASP A 94 -23.31 25.94 -27.06
CA ASP A 94 -24.10 26.78 -26.17
C ASP A 94 -23.47 26.76 -24.77
N ARG A 95 -22.59 27.72 -24.52
CA ARG A 95 -21.83 27.87 -23.27
C ARG A 95 -22.73 27.89 -22.05
N SER A 96 -23.91 28.49 -22.16
CA SER A 96 -24.87 28.58 -21.05
C SER A 96 -25.41 27.21 -20.66
N LYS A 97 -25.76 26.38 -21.66
CA LYS A 97 -26.20 25.01 -21.45
C LYS A 97 -25.08 24.12 -20.93
N ALA A 98 -23.90 24.17 -21.55
CA ALA A 98 -22.76 23.36 -21.13
C ALA A 98 -22.35 23.66 -19.68
N LYS A 99 -22.28 24.95 -19.32
CA LYS A 99 -22.01 25.38 -17.95
C LYS A 99 -23.09 24.89 -16.98
N SER A 100 -24.37 25.02 -17.33
CA SER A 100 -25.48 24.54 -16.50
C SER A 100 -25.43 23.03 -16.27
N VAL A 101 -25.11 22.24 -17.29
CA VAL A 101 -24.97 20.78 -17.17
C VAL A 101 -23.79 20.42 -16.26
N LEU A 102 -22.63 21.06 -16.45
CA LEU A 102 -21.46 20.85 -15.61
C LEU A 102 -21.74 21.25 -14.15
N GLU A 103 -22.32 22.43 -13.92
CA GLU A 103 -22.69 22.88 -12.58
C GLU A 103 -23.70 21.92 -11.93
N GLY A 104 -24.69 21.42 -12.67
CA GLY A 104 -25.61 20.39 -12.20
C GLY A 104 -24.90 19.09 -11.80
N PHE A 105 -23.96 18.63 -12.63
CA PHE A 105 -23.17 17.43 -12.36
C PHE A 105 -22.23 17.57 -11.16
N PHE A 106 -21.54 18.71 -11.04
CA PHE A 106 -20.62 18.99 -9.94
C PHE A 106 -21.35 19.28 -8.63
N SER A 107 -22.49 19.98 -8.66
CA SER A 107 -23.26 20.33 -7.46
C SER A 107 -24.09 19.18 -6.87
N GLU A 108 -24.27 18.09 -7.62
CA GLU A 108 -25.04 16.93 -7.16
C GLU A 108 -24.40 16.27 -5.92
N LYS A 109 -25.19 16.05 -4.86
CA LYS A 109 -24.68 15.60 -3.55
C LYS A 109 -23.98 14.25 -3.63
N THR A 110 -24.43 13.36 -4.51
CA THR A 110 -23.79 12.06 -4.72
C THR A 110 -22.41 12.20 -5.34
N ASN A 111 -22.24 13.17 -6.25
CA ASN A 111 -21.00 13.37 -7.02
C ASN A 111 -20.00 14.21 -6.24
N GLN A 112 -20.47 15.12 -5.38
CA GLN A 112 -19.64 15.91 -4.47
C GLN A 112 -18.72 15.05 -3.58
N LYS A 113 -19.11 13.81 -3.26
CA LYS A 113 -18.24 12.86 -2.54
C LYS A 113 -16.93 12.54 -3.29
N HIS A 114 -16.94 12.70 -4.62
CA HIS A 114 -15.82 12.43 -5.51
C HIS A 114 -15.24 13.71 -6.12
N LEU A 115 -16.07 14.72 -6.39
CA LEU A 115 -15.69 15.93 -7.12
C LEU A 115 -15.40 17.16 -6.24
N SER A 116 -15.80 17.17 -4.97
CA SER A 116 -15.34 18.22 -4.03
C SER A 116 -13.82 18.19 -3.89
N SER A 117 -13.20 19.27 -3.43
CA SER A 117 -11.76 19.29 -3.12
C SER A 117 -11.33 18.13 -2.21
N THR A 118 -12.16 17.79 -1.22
CA THR A 118 -11.93 16.64 -0.33
C THR A 118 -12.10 15.31 -1.07
N GLY A 119 -13.11 15.19 -1.94
CA GLY A 119 -13.33 14.01 -2.77
C GLY A 119 -12.19 13.76 -3.75
N GLN A 120 -11.72 14.81 -4.40
CA GLN A 120 -10.58 14.78 -5.33
C GLN A 120 -9.31 14.33 -4.60
N ARG A 121 -9.00 14.88 -3.42
CA ARG A 121 -7.86 14.42 -2.61
C ARG A 121 -7.97 12.94 -2.24
N LYS A 122 -9.16 12.47 -1.83
CA LYS A 122 -9.40 11.03 -1.56
C LYS A 122 -9.23 10.15 -2.81
N ASN A 123 -9.55 10.65 -3.99
CA ASN A 123 -9.35 9.91 -5.24
C ASN A 123 -7.87 9.88 -5.63
N SER A 124 -7.15 10.99 -5.48
CA SER A 124 -5.70 11.07 -5.66
C SER A 124 -4.94 10.14 -4.69
N ASP A 125 -5.29 10.18 -3.40
CA ASP A 125 -4.71 9.28 -2.40
C ASP A 125 -4.94 7.82 -2.81
N ARG A 126 -6.15 7.49 -3.28
CA ARG A 126 -6.46 6.13 -3.73
C ARG A 126 -5.65 5.73 -4.96
N LEU A 127 -5.49 6.62 -5.93
CA LEU A 127 -4.67 6.38 -7.12
C LEU A 127 -3.20 6.17 -6.74
N GLY A 128 -2.65 6.99 -5.83
CA GLY A 128 -1.28 6.84 -5.33
C GLY A 128 -1.05 5.53 -4.57
N ILE A 129 -2.06 5.06 -3.81
CA ILE A 129 -1.99 3.82 -3.02
C ILE A 129 -2.18 2.57 -3.89
N ASP A 130 -3.14 2.58 -4.80
CA ASP A 130 -3.53 1.38 -5.55
C ASP A 130 -2.90 1.32 -6.95
N GLY A 131 -2.33 2.42 -7.44
CA GLY A 131 -1.85 2.56 -8.82
C GLY A 131 -2.97 2.67 -9.86
N ASN A 132 -4.21 2.41 -9.47
CA ASN A 132 -5.38 2.41 -10.36
C ASN A 132 -6.56 3.11 -9.68
N TRP A 133 -7.35 3.80 -10.49
CA TRP A 133 -8.57 4.46 -10.09
C TRP A 133 -9.68 4.14 -11.09
N TYR A 134 -10.66 3.36 -10.63
CA TYR A 134 -11.84 2.98 -11.40
C TYR A 134 -13.06 3.77 -10.93
N VAL A 135 -13.73 4.40 -11.89
CA VAL A 135 -14.90 5.24 -11.65
C VAL A 135 -16.05 4.78 -12.53
N ALA A 136 -17.08 4.21 -11.91
CA ALA A 136 -18.34 3.91 -12.57
C ALA A 136 -19.21 5.18 -12.68
N LEU A 137 -19.64 5.48 -13.89
CA LEU A 137 -20.55 6.55 -14.28
C LEU A 137 -21.89 5.91 -14.64
N THR A 138 -22.86 6.02 -13.74
CA THR A 138 -24.21 5.50 -13.95
C THR A 138 -25.10 6.57 -14.56
N VAL A 139 -25.60 6.34 -15.76
CA VAL A 139 -26.56 7.22 -16.45
C VAL A 139 -27.98 6.87 -16.00
N LEU A 140 -28.69 7.83 -15.44
CA LEU A 140 -30.08 7.65 -15.04
C LEU A 140 -31.03 8.03 -16.18
N SER A 141 -31.49 7.03 -16.93
CA SER A 141 -32.34 7.20 -18.12
C SER A 141 -33.78 7.67 -17.83
N LYS A 142 -34.27 7.63 -16.58
CA LYS A 142 -35.70 7.88 -16.26
C LYS A 142 -36.02 8.92 -15.17
N ALA A 143 -35.03 9.64 -14.63
CA ALA A 143 -35.29 10.54 -13.51
C ALA A 143 -35.57 11.98 -13.97
N ALA A 144 -36.85 12.32 -14.19
CA ALA A 144 -37.29 13.66 -14.62
C ALA A 144 -37.05 14.79 -13.60
N ALA A 145 -36.55 14.49 -12.40
CA ALA A 145 -36.41 15.44 -11.28
C ALA A 145 -34.99 15.55 -10.69
N VAL A 146 -33.97 14.92 -11.27
CA VAL A 146 -32.60 14.95 -10.72
C VAL A 146 -31.77 15.98 -11.49
N LYS A 147 -31.05 16.84 -10.74
CA LYS A 147 -30.21 17.92 -11.29
C LYS A 147 -29.04 17.40 -12.14
N SER A 148 -28.61 16.17 -11.87
CA SER A 148 -27.63 15.44 -12.68
C SER A 148 -28.21 14.13 -13.21
N ARG A 149 -27.95 13.85 -14.48
CA ARG A 149 -28.29 12.56 -15.12
C ARG A 149 -27.24 11.49 -14.91
N VAL A 150 -26.10 11.81 -14.27
CA VAL A 150 -24.97 10.90 -14.12
C VAL A 150 -24.50 10.86 -12.67
N HIS A 151 -24.41 9.66 -12.12
CA HIS A 151 -23.88 9.42 -10.79
C HIS A 151 -22.51 8.75 -10.82
N ILE A 152 -21.61 9.26 -9.98
CA ILE A 152 -20.27 8.71 -9.82
C ILE A 152 -20.25 7.70 -8.68
N ARG A 153 -19.63 6.54 -8.92
CA ARG A 153 -19.23 5.58 -7.89
C ARG A 153 -17.81 5.10 -8.12
N ARG A 154 -17.02 5.09 -7.06
CA ARG A 154 -15.68 4.46 -7.10
C ARG A 154 -15.83 2.95 -6.99
N LEU A 155 -15.11 2.22 -7.85
CA LEU A 155 -14.94 0.78 -7.72
C LEU A 155 -13.61 0.49 -7.02
N ASP A 156 -13.58 -0.57 -6.21
CA ASP A 156 -12.34 -0.97 -5.56
C ASP A 156 -11.45 -1.69 -6.58
N THR A 157 -10.19 -1.27 -6.70
CA THR A 157 -9.18 -1.85 -7.59
C THR A 157 -9.01 -3.35 -7.40
N LEU A 158 -9.09 -3.85 -6.15
CA LEU A 158 -8.98 -5.28 -5.86
C LEU A 158 -10.23 -6.09 -6.25
N GLN A 159 -11.34 -5.42 -6.57
CA GLN A 159 -12.55 -6.08 -7.07
C GLN A 159 -12.53 -6.20 -8.60
N ILE A 160 -11.66 -5.49 -9.30
CA ILE A 160 -11.52 -5.61 -10.76
C ILE A 160 -10.52 -6.72 -11.05
N THR A 161 -11.01 -7.89 -11.42
CA THR A 161 -10.21 -9.11 -11.63
C THR A 161 -9.63 -9.18 -13.03
N GLU A 162 -10.36 -8.70 -14.04
CA GLU A 162 -9.95 -8.84 -15.44
C GLU A 162 -10.26 -7.56 -16.24
N HIS A 163 -9.36 -7.23 -17.17
CA HIS A 163 -9.60 -6.25 -18.23
C HIS A 163 -9.79 -7.05 -19.51
N ILE A 164 -10.94 -6.91 -20.14
CA ILE A 164 -11.28 -7.60 -21.37
C ILE A 164 -11.00 -6.62 -22.49
N THR A 165 -9.98 -6.92 -23.29
CA THR A 165 -9.43 -6.04 -24.32
C THR A 165 -9.79 -6.55 -25.71
N ASN A 166 -9.58 -5.71 -26.72
CA ASN A 166 -9.69 -6.13 -28.10
C ASN A 166 -8.64 -7.21 -28.41
N PRO A 167 -9.01 -8.38 -28.97
CA PRO A 167 -8.04 -9.43 -29.31
C PRO A 167 -6.91 -8.97 -30.25
N GLY A 168 -7.17 -7.94 -31.07
CA GLY A 168 -6.19 -7.35 -31.97
C GLY A 168 -5.42 -6.15 -31.39
N ASP A 169 -5.81 -5.65 -30.23
CA ASP A 169 -5.22 -4.46 -29.60
C ASP A 169 -5.38 -4.51 -28.07
N GLN A 170 -4.31 -4.92 -27.38
CA GLN A 170 -4.30 -5.06 -25.93
C GLN A 170 -4.50 -3.73 -25.19
N ASP A 171 -4.16 -2.60 -25.81
CA ASP A 171 -4.36 -1.28 -25.22
C ASP A 171 -5.84 -0.82 -25.30
N ASP A 172 -6.64 -1.48 -26.16
CA ASP A 172 -8.05 -1.15 -26.36
C ASP A 172 -8.97 -1.96 -25.42
N VAL A 173 -9.09 -1.51 -24.18
CA VAL A 173 -9.97 -2.13 -23.17
C VAL A 173 -11.45 -1.94 -23.54
N TRP A 174 -12.20 -3.03 -23.56
CA TRP A 174 -13.65 -3.03 -23.83
C TRP A 174 -14.47 -3.11 -22.57
N PHE A 175 -14.12 -4.04 -21.66
CA PHE A 175 -14.86 -4.27 -20.42
C PHE A 175 -13.94 -4.48 -19.22
N TYR A 176 -14.48 -4.18 -18.04
CA TYR A 176 -13.90 -4.51 -16.76
C TYR A 176 -14.76 -5.55 -16.05
N LEU A 177 -14.18 -6.70 -15.73
CA LEU A 177 -14.80 -7.71 -14.89
C LEU A 177 -14.60 -7.34 -13.42
N ARG A 178 -15.71 -7.15 -12.71
CA ARG A 178 -15.71 -6.90 -11.28
C ARG A 178 -16.28 -8.09 -10.52
N GLU A 179 -15.52 -8.63 -9.58
CA GLU A 179 -16.00 -9.64 -8.64
C GLU A 179 -16.24 -9.02 -7.27
N THR A 180 -17.43 -9.28 -6.73
CA THR A 180 -17.83 -8.84 -5.39
C THR A 180 -18.44 -10.01 -4.63
N ARG A 181 -18.58 -9.86 -3.31
CA ARG A 181 -19.35 -10.82 -2.51
C ARG A 181 -20.64 -10.17 -2.03
N THR A 182 -21.73 -10.92 -2.09
CA THR A 182 -22.99 -10.57 -1.42
C THR A 182 -22.85 -10.71 0.09
N ASN A 183 -23.86 -10.24 0.84
CA ASN A 183 -23.91 -10.44 2.28
C ASN A 183 -23.87 -11.94 2.66
N ASP A 184 -24.37 -12.81 1.78
CA ASP A 184 -24.33 -14.27 1.93
C ASP A 184 -23.02 -14.89 1.42
N CYS A 185 -21.97 -14.08 1.25
CA CYS A 185 -20.64 -14.45 0.77
C CYS A 185 -20.57 -15.07 -0.64
N LYS A 186 -21.68 -15.13 -1.38
CA LYS A 186 -21.70 -15.62 -2.76
C LYS A 186 -20.98 -14.64 -3.68
N PRO A 187 -20.07 -15.13 -4.56
CA PRO A 187 -19.45 -14.28 -5.56
C PRO A 187 -20.52 -13.75 -6.53
N VAL A 188 -20.39 -12.49 -6.91
CA VAL A 188 -21.20 -11.85 -7.94
C VAL A 188 -20.25 -11.13 -8.88
N LYS A 189 -20.24 -11.56 -10.13
CA LYS A 189 -19.45 -10.91 -11.16
C LYS A 189 -20.31 -9.94 -11.96
N ARG A 190 -19.73 -8.79 -12.30
CA ARG A 190 -20.38 -7.74 -13.07
C ARG A 190 -19.43 -7.23 -14.13
N LEU A 191 -19.92 -7.11 -15.34
CA LEU A 191 -19.19 -6.53 -16.46
C LEU A 191 -19.58 -5.06 -16.60
N TYR A 192 -18.57 -4.20 -16.72
CA TYR A 192 -18.73 -2.78 -16.96
C TYR A 192 -18.01 -2.40 -18.25
N ALA A 193 -18.69 -1.69 -19.14
CA ALA A 193 -18.06 -1.22 -20.37
C ALA A 193 -17.14 -0.02 -20.10
N ASP A 194 -16.03 0.07 -20.84
CA ASP A 194 -15.15 1.24 -20.78
C ASP A 194 -15.85 2.48 -21.38
N ILE A 195 -15.59 3.65 -20.81
CA ILE A 195 -16.20 4.91 -21.23
C ILE A 195 -15.86 5.30 -22.67
N SER A 196 -14.70 4.90 -23.21
CA SER A 196 -14.33 5.15 -24.61
C SER A 196 -15.32 4.50 -25.58
N LYS A 197 -16.04 3.46 -25.13
CA LYS A 197 -17.00 2.69 -25.92
C LYS A 197 -18.43 3.21 -25.87
N HIS A 198 -18.68 4.36 -25.22
CA HIS A 198 -20.03 4.89 -25.04
C HIS A 198 -20.82 5.18 -26.33
N ASN A 199 -20.13 5.44 -27.44
CA ASN A 199 -20.76 5.70 -28.75
C ASN A 199 -20.83 4.45 -29.65
N THR A 200 -20.20 3.36 -29.24
CA THR A 200 -20.27 2.10 -29.96
C THR A 200 -21.51 1.37 -29.47
N LYS A 201 -22.32 0.80 -30.38
CA LYS A 201 -23.39 -0.07 -29.90
C LYS A 201 -22.73 -1.25 -29.20
N LEU A 202 -23.12 -1.52 -27.97
CA LEU A 202 -22.60 -2.66 -27.20
C LEU A 202 -22.74 -3.95 -28.01
N GLU A 203 -23.85 -4.11 -28.74
CA GLU A 203 -24.10 -5.20 -29.68
C GLU A 203 -23.02 -5.33 -30.77
N GLU A 204 -22.46 -4.23 -31.26
CA GLU A 204 -21.41 -4.25 -32.29
C GLU A 204 -20.07 -4.72 -31.71
N LEU A 205 -19.76 -4.39 -30.45
CA LEU A 205 -18.61 -4.96 -29.72
C LEU A 205 -18.79 -6.45 -29.43
N MET A 206 -20.04 -6.89 -29.27
CA MET A 206 -20.41 -8.29 -29.05
C MET A 206 -20.39 -9.13 -30.34
N VAL A 207 -20.40 -8.52 -31.53
CA VAL A 207 -20.53 -9.21 -32.83
C VAL A 207 -19.20 -9.45 -33.55
N VAL A 208 -18.09 -8.83 -33.10
CA VAL A 208 -16.77 -8.93 -33.76
C VAL A 208 -16.26 -10.38 -33.90
N ASP A 209 -16.71 -11.29 -33.04
CA ASP A 209 -16.31 -12.70 -33.04
C ASP A 209 -16.88 -13.51 -34.24
N LYS A 210 -17.98 -13.07 -34.88
CA LYS A 210 -18.51 -13.78 -36.06
C LYS A 210 -17.65 -13.61 -37.31
N GLN A 211 -16.79 -12.59 -37.36
CA GLN A 211 -15.98 -12.25 -38.54
C GLN A 211 -14.53 -12.72 -38.42
N PHE A 212 -14.07 -13.07 -37.22
CA PHE A 212 -12.76 -13.62 -36.94
C PHE A 212 -12.90 -14.90 -36.10
N PRO A 213 -13.36 -16.02 -36.68
CA PRO A 213 -13.33 -17.30 -36.00
C PRO A 213 -11.88 -17.78 -35.96
N ASP A 214 -11.05 -17.18 -35.11
CA ASP A 214 -9.75 -17.75 -34.83
C ASP A 214 -10.01 -18.98 -33.96
N LYS A 215 -9.91 -20.17 -34.57
CA LYS A 215 -10.21 -21.46 -33.94
C LYS A 215 -9.38 -21.71 -32.67
N ASP A 216 -8.35 -20.92 -32.46
CA ASP A 216 -7.39 -21.06 -31.38
C ASP A 216 -7.58 -20.02 -30.25
N ASN A 217 -8.53 -19.06 -30.36
CA ASN A 217 -8.81 -18.09 -29.30
C ASN A 217 -10.32 -17.77 -29.12
N PRO A 218 -11.10 -18.65 -28.45
CA PRO A 218 -12.56 -18.55 -28.32
C PRO A 218 -13.07 -17.54 -27.25
N VAL A 219 -12.24 -16.57 -26.84
CA VAL A 219 -12.43 -15.85 -25.58
C VAL A 219 -13.62 -14.87 -25.59
N MET A 220 -14.00 -14.24 -26.70
CA MET A 220 -15.04 -13.21 -26.67
C MET A 220 -16.48 -13.76 -26.63
N ILE A 221 -16.80 -14.79 -27.44
CA ILE A 221 -18.09 -15.50 -27.39
C ILE A 221 -18.26 -16.23 -26.06
N SER A 222 -17.18 -16.76 -25.45
CA SER A 222 -17.31 -17.54 -24.22
C SER A 222 -17.74 -16.69 -23.02
N TYR A 223 -17.20 -15.48 -22.81
CA TYR A 223 -17.49 -14.74 -21.57
C TYR A 223 -18.93 -14.20 -21.49
N LEU A 224 -19.53 -13.79 -22.61
CA LEU A 224 -20.90 -13.26 -22.61
C LEU A 224 -21.96 -14.36 -22.81
N GLU A 225 -21.70 -15.37 -23.66
CA GLU A 225 -22.60 -16.54 -23.72
C GLU A 225 -22.50 -17.42 -22.47
N GLN A 226 -21.35 -17.51 -21.78
CA GLN A 226 -21.26 -18.11 -20.43
C GLN A 226 -21.86 -17.20 -19.37
N ALA A 227 -21.71 -15.88 -19.43
CA ALA A 227 -22.42 -14.96 -18.52
C ALA A 227 -23.96 -15.05 -18.64
N GLU A 228 -24.47 -15.39 -19.83
CA GLU A 228 -25.90 -15.60 -20.06
C GLU A 228 -26.36 -17.05 -19.81
N ARG A 229 -25.48 -18.06 -19.93
CA ARG A 229 -25.81 -19.48 -19.68
C ARG A 229 -25.55 -19.94 -18.25
N ASP A 230 -24.44 -19.49 -17.67
CA ASP A 230 -24.06 -19.69 -16.29
C ASP A 230 -24.36 -18.37 -15.55
N ASP A 231 -24.99 -18.46 -14.39
CA ASP A 231 -25.49 -17.34 -13.56
C ASP A 231 -24.36 -16.45 -12.96
N ASP A 232 -23.23 -16.35 -13.66
CA ASP A 232 -21.91 -16.06 -13.11
C ASP A 232 -21.46 -14.61 -13.34
N ALA A 233 -21.82 -13.96 -14.44
CA ALA A 233 -21.49 -12.55 -14.69
C ALA A 233 -22.63 -11.80 -15.38
N HIS A 234 -22.89 -10.55 -15.01
CA HIS A 234 -23.94 -9.75 -15.67
C HIS A 234 -23.41 -8.40 -16.16
N LEU A 235 -23.69 -8.07 -17.42
CA LEU A 235 -23.47 -6.74 -17.96
C LEU A 235 -24.35 -5.74 -17.20
N VAL A 236 -23.75 -4.64 -16.74
CA VAL A 236 -24.50 -3.58 -16.05
C VAL A 236 -24.87 -2.50 -17.08
N PRO A 237 -26.14 -2.44 -17.53
CA PRO A 237 -26.55 -1.45 -18.52
C PRO A 237 -26.47 -0.05 -17.93
N ASP A 238 -26.31 0.96 -18.80
CA ASP A 238 -26.21 2.37 -18.45
C ASP A 238 -25.08 2.72 -17.45
N VAL A 239 -24.07 1.85 -17.31
CA VAL A 239 -22.89 2.11 -16.47
C VAL A 239 -21.61 1.96 -17.26
N TRP A 240 -20.86 3.06 -17.31
CA TRP A 240 -19.57 3.15 -17.98
C TRP A 240 -18.46 3.30 -16.94
N VAL A 241 -17.33 2.66 -17.13
CA VAL A 241 -16.17 2.81 -16.25
C VAL A 241 -15.12 3.67 -16.92
N HIS A 242 -14.66 4.68 -16.20
CA HIS A 242 -13.41 5.36 -16.50
C HIS A 242 -12.30 4.78 -15.63
N HIS A 243 -11.19 4.42 -16.24
CA HIS A 243 -10.00 3.92 -15.58
C HIS A 243 -8.84 4.88 -15.80
N ALA A 244 -8.21 5.29 -14.70
CA ALA A 244 -6.92 5.95 -14.73
C ALA A 244 -5.90 5.08 -14.00
N ASN A 245 -4.71 4.94 -14.56
CA ASN A 245 -3.58 4.22 -13.97
C ASN A 245 -2.34 5.12 -13.92
N ILE A 246 -1.41 4.77 -13.02
CA ILE A 246 -0.08 5.38 -12.92
C ILE A 246 0.99 4.30 -12.88
N ASN A 247 2.20 4.62 -13.34
CA ASN A 247 3.35 3.70 -13.33
C ASN A 247 3.01 2.33 -13.93
N SER A 248 2.18 2.29 -14.98
CA SER A 248 1.80 1.04 -15.61
C SER A 248 2.94 0.53 -16.48
N THR A 249 3.15 -0.78 -16.45
CA THR A 249 3.97 -1.50 -17.42
C THR A 249 3.10 -2.17 -18.49
N GLU A 250 1.81 -2.35 -18.18
CA GLU A 250 0.78 -3.02 -18.98
C GLU A 250 -0.56 -2.30 -18.75
N GLU A 251 -1.68 -3.02 -18.86
CA GLU A 251 -3.04 -2.55 -18.64
C GLU A 251 -3.28 -2.03 -17.20
N ARG A 252 -2.52 -2.52 -16.22
CA ARG A 252 -2.67 -2.13 -14.80
C ARG A 252 -1.56 -1.20 -14.33
N GLY A 253 -1.96 -0.20 -13.55
CA GLY A 253 -1.03 0.69 -12.85
C GLY A 253 -0.43 0.04 -11.62
N ASN A 254 0.73 0.55 -11.21
CA ASN A 254 1.42 0.16 -9.99
C ASN A 254 1.34 1.28 -8.95
N PRO A 255 1.19 0.94 -7.66
CA PRO A 255 1.22 1.94 -6.58
C PRO A 255 2.42 2.86 -6.69
N LEU A 256 2.22 4.15 -6.41
CA LEU A 256 3.28 5.17 -6.43
C LEU A 256 4.43 4.81 -5.48
N ILE A 257 4.08 4.20 -4.34
CA ILE A 257 5.02 3.89 -3.25
C ILE A 257 5.70 2.52 -3.41
N THR A 258 5.47 1.80 -4.51
CA THR A 258 5.95 0.41 -4.68
C THR A 258 7.45 0.25 -4.41
N THR A 259 8.27 1.10 -5.04
CA THR A 259 9.74 1.12 -4.88
C THR A 259 10.16 1.66 -3.52
N GLN A 260 9.40 2.62 -2.96
CA GLN A 260 9.67 3.24 -1.67
C GLN A 260 9.49 2.24 -0.51
N MET A 261 8.51 1.33 -0.60
CA MET A 261 8.24 0.35 0.47
C MET A 261 9.47 -0.48 0.83
N ILE A 262 10.30 -0.85 -0.15
CA ILE A 262 11.53 -1.62 0.07
C ILE A 262 12.49 -0.84 0.97
N TRP A 263 12.73 0.44 0.65
CA TRP A 263 13.65 1.30 1.40
C TRP A 263 13.08 1.72 2.76
N SER A 264 11.79 1.99 2.85
CA SER A 264 11.12 2.29 4.12
C SER A 264 11.22 1.10 5.10
N LYS A 265 11.04 -0.13 4.61
CA LYS A 265 11.24 -1.33 5.43
C LYS A 265 12.67 -1.43 5.98
N GLN A 266 13.67 -1.16 5.14
CA GLN A 266 15.08 -1.17 5.57
C GLN A 266 15.38 -0.05 6.56
N PHE A 267 14.82 1.15 6.35
CA PHE A 267 14.94 2.24 7.30
C PHE A 267 14.36 1.88 8.67
N ARG A 268 13.20 1.20 8.71
CA ARG A 268 12.62 0.72 9.97
C ARG A 268 13.53 -0.28 10.67
N VAL A 269 14.02 -1.30 9.96
CA VAL A 269 14.94 -2.32 10.52
C VAL A 269 16.21 -1.67 11.06
N TYR A 270 16.74 -0.67 10.34
CA TYR A 270 17.88 0.11 10.77
C TYR A 270 17.60 0.83 12.10
N MET A 271 16.48 1.55 12.21
CA MET A 271 16.11 2.25 13.44
C MET A 271 15.87 1.30 14.63
N GLU A 272 15.22 0.16 14.40
CA GLU A 272 15.03 -0.88 15.41
C GLU A 272 16.37 -1.43 15.90
N SER A 273 17.29 -1.72 14.97
CA SER A 273 18.64 -2.21 15.30
C SER A 273 19.43 -1.18 16.11
N ARG A 274 19.30 0.12 15.78
CA ARG A 274 19.92 1.21 16.55
C ARG A 274 19.36 1.31 17.96
N ILE A 275 18.05 1.17 18.14
CA ILE A 275 17.42 1.15 19.46
C ILE A 275 17.92 -0.05 20.27
N ALA A 276 17.97 -1.24 19.66
CA ALA A 276 18.48 -2.45 20.31
C ALA A 276 19.95 -2.29 20.74
N LEU A 277 20.81 -1.72 19.89
CA LEU A 277 22.20 -1.42 20.24
C LEU A 277 22.31 -0.44 21.39
N GLN A 278 21.48 0.61 21.43
CA GLN A 278 21.47 1.56 22.54
C GLN A 278 20.98 0.91 23.83
N GLN A 279 19.95 0.06 23.77
CA GLN A 279 19.47 -0.70 24.93
C GLN A 279 20.54 -1.68 25.44
N ALA A 280 21.26 -2.37 24.55
CA ALA A 280 22.36 -3.24 24.94
C ALA A 280 23.50 -2.45 25.61
N ARG A 281 23.81 -1.25 25.10
CA ARG A 281 24.81 -0.36 25.71
C ARG A 281 24.41 0.12 27.10
N THR A 282 23.14 0.47 27.32
CA THR A 282 22.66 0.90 28.64
C THR A 282 22.58 -0.24 29.67
N GLN A 283 22.75 -1.51 29.27
CA GLN A 283 22.84 -2.63 30.22
C GLN A 283 24.17 -2.67 30.98
N LEU A 284 25.26 -2.09 30.46
CA LEU A 284 26.58 -2.10 31.09
C LEU A 284 26.95 -0.67 31.53
N VAL A 285 26.57 -0.29 32.75
CA VAL A 285 26.72 1.09 33.22
C VAL A 285 27.99 1.28 34.06
N ARG A 286 28.46 0.25 34.76
CA ARG A 286 29.64 0.34 35.62
C ARG A 286 30.45 -0.95 35.65
N GLU A 287 31.77 -0.80 35.65
CA GLU A 287 32.72 -1.87 35.96
C GLU A 287 33.36 -1.55 37.32
N GLU A 288 33.34 -2.51 38.25
CA GLU A 288 34.02 -2.40 39.55
C GLU A 288 35.12 -3.46 39.63
N ILE A 289 36.38 -3.01 39.62
CA ILE A 289 37.55 -3.87 39.80
C ILE A 289 37.77 -4.07 41.31
N VAL A 290 37.58 -5.29 41.80
CA VAL A 290 37.79 -5.61 43.22
C VAL A 290 39.15 -6.25 43.40
N THR A 291 39.94 -5.71 44.33
CA THR A 291 41.24 -6.28 44.72
C THR A 291 41.00 -7.40 45.74
N GLY A 292 41.09 -8.67 45.33
CA GLY A 292 40.93 -9.83 46.21
C GLY A 292 40.44 -11.09 45.49
N GLY A 293 40.49 -12.26 46.14
CA GLY A 293 40.03 -13.54 45.58
C GLY A 293 38.50 -13.65 45.43
N ALA A 294 37.99 -14.84 45.09
CA ALA A 294 36.55 -15.08 44.81
C ALA A 294 35.59 -14.57 45.91
N GLY A 295 35.99 -14.64 47.19
CA GLY A 295 35.18 -14.14 48.31
C GLY A 295 35.00 -12.61 48.33
N ALA A 296 35.97 -11.84 47.83
CA ALA A 296 35.85 -10.38 47.75
C ALA A 296 34.87 -9.95 46.64
N VAL A 297 34.88 -10.64 45.50
CA VAL A 297 33.92 -10.44 44.41
C VAL A 297 32.50 -10.76 44.89
N GLN A 298 32.32 -11.89 45.59
CA GLN A 298 31.01 -12.32 46.09
C GLN A 298 30.44 -11.36 47.15
N SER A 299 31.28 -10.86 48.06
CA SER A 299 30.90 -9.84 49.05
C SER A 299 30.43 -8.54 48.39
N ARG A 300 31.09 -8.15 47.29
CA ARG A 300 30.72 -6.94 46.55
C ARG A 300 29.47 -7.13 45.68
N GLN A 301 29.31 -8.30 45.07
CA GLN A 301 28.05 -8.69 44.43
C GLN A 301 26.89 -8.65 45.42
N GLN A 302 27.08 -9.18 46.63
CA GLN A 302 26.07 -9.13 47.69
C GLN A 302 25.80 -7.69 48.12
N THR A 303 26.81 -6.84 48.30
CA THR A 303 26.65 -5.42 48.67
C THR A 303 25.87 -4.64 47.60
N LEU A 304 26.10 -4.91 46.32
CA LEU A 304 25.41 -4.26 45.20
C LEU A 304 24.02 -4.82 44.94
N GLN A 305 23.80 -6.11 45.24
CA GLN A 305 22.48 -6.75 45.20
C GLN A 305 21.63 -6.44 46.44
N SER A 306 22.25 -6.06 47.56
CA SER A 306 21.57 -5.68 48.79
C SER A 306 21.35 -4.17 48.84
N SER A 307 20.12 -3.71 48.62
CA SER A 307 19.66 -2.37 49.04
C SER A 307 19.47 -2.27 50.57
N ILE A 308 19.64 -3.36 51.30
CA ILE A 308 19.47 -3.42 52.75
C ILE A 308 20.71 -2.89 53.47
N SER A 309 20.57 -1.70 54.04
CA SER A 309 21.41 -1.28 55.17
C SER A 309 20.85 -1.89 56.46
N SER A 310 21.69 -2.05 57.48
CA SER A 310 21.34 -2.61 58.79
C SER A 310 20.23 -1.87 59.56
N THR A 311 19.66 -0.80 58.99
CA THR A 311 18.73 0.12 59.67
C THR A 311 17.29 0.05 59.12
N GLN A 312 17.03 -0.62 57.99
CA GLN A 312 15.69 -0.70 57.37
C GLN A 312 15.40 -2.12 56.83
N PRO A 313 14.53 -2.93 57.49
CA PRO A 313 14.30 -4.33 57.14
C PRO A 313 13.21 -4.59 56.09
N ASN A 314 12.57 -3.55 55.53
CA ASN A 314 11.49 -3.73 54.55
C ASN A 314 11.95 -3.30 53.15
N GLU A 315 11.95 -4.26 52.22
CA GLU A 315 12.29 -4.10 50.80
C GLU A 315 11.04 -3.73 49.99
N THR A 316 11.04 -2.56 49.34
CA THR A 316 9.94 -2.11 48.46
C THR A 316 10.38 -1.77 47.03
N ASN A 317 11.65 -2.01 46.65
CA ASN A 317 12.14 -1.55 45.35
C ASN A 317 12.29 -2.71 44.35
N PRO A 318 11.57 -2.69 43.20
CA PRO A 318 11.81 -3.69 42.15
C PRO A 318 13.23 -3.51 41.56
N ARG A 319 13.84 -4.62 41.10
CA ARG A 319 15.19 -4.65 40.52
C ARG A 319 15.34 -3.63 39.39
N SER A 320 16.53 -3.02 39.28
CA SER A 320 16.84 -2.15 38.14
C SER A 320 16.79 -2.94 36.84
N ILE A 321 15.94 -2.51 35.90
CA ILE A 321 15.79 -3.11 34.56
C ILE A 321 16.85 -2.54 33.59
N TYR A 322 17.63 -1.53 33.98
CA TYR A 322 18.71 -0.94 33.16
C TYR A 322 19.92 -0.53 34.02
N GLY A 323 21.12 -0.85 33.54
CA GLY A 323 22.39 -0.61 34.23
C GLY A 323 22.76 -1.68 35.26
N SER A 324 23.50 -2.69 34.79
CA SER A 324 24.16 -3.67 35.64
C SER A 324 25.61 -3.24 35.94
N THR A 325 26.10 -3.62 37.12
CA THR A 325 27.50 -3.45 37.52
C THR A 325 28.22 -4.79 37.31
N ALA A 326 29.22 -4.82 36.44
CA ALA A 326 30.08 -6.00 36.28
C ALA A 326 31.20 -5.94 37.33
N ILE A 327 31.33 -7.00 38.14
CA ILE A 327 32.35 -7.10 39.20
C ILE A 327 33.31 -8.23 38.86
N HIS A 328 34.59 -7.93 38.79
CA HIS A 328 35.62 -8.93 38.50
C HIS A 328 36.83 -8.78 39.43
N ASN A 329 37.53 -9.91 39.63
CA ASN A 329 38.80 -9.96 40.37
C ASN A 329 39.91 -9.35 39.50
N LYS A 330 40.86 -8.66 40.13
CA LYS A 330 42.08 -8.07 39.54
C LYS A 330 42.91 -8.99 38.63
N GLY A 331 42.73 -10.32 38.73
CA GLY A 331 43.38 -11.30 37.84
C GLY A 331 42.75 -11.44 36.45
N TYR A 332 41.58 -10.83 36.19
CA TYR A 332 40.89 -10.85 34.90
C TYR A 332 40.23 -9.49 34.66
N GLU A 333 40.74 -8.72 33.70
CA GLU A 333 40.22 -7.40 33.35
C GLU A 333 39.25 -7.53 32.18
N LEU A 334 37.95 -7.36 32.46
CA LEU A 334 36.95 -7.17 31.41
C LEU A 334 36.82 -5.67 31.20
N LYS A 335 37.48 -5.13 30.18
CA LYS A 335 37.32 -3.74 29.76
C LYS A 335 36.24 -3.67 28.69
N ASN A 336 35.19 -2.89 28.93
CA ASN A 336 34.38 -2.40 27.85
C ASN A 336 35.28 -1.66 26.85
N ILE A 337 35.30 -2.13 25.60
CA ILE A 337 35.93 -1.41 24.50
C ILE A 337 35.21 -0.05 24.46
N GLU A 338 35.94 1.05 24.65
CA GLU A 338 35.39 2.41 24.51
C GLU A 338 34.87 2.56 23.08
N GLN A 339 33.58 2.27 22.90
CA GLN A 339 32.91 2.47 21.64
C GLN A 339 32.28 3.85 21.70
N GLY A 340 32.67 4.72 20.77
CA GLY A 340 31.95 5.97 20.53
C GLY A 340 30.45 5.72 20.34
N THR A 341 29.63 6.72 20.62
CA THR A 341 28.18 6.64 20.39
C THR A 341 27.84 6.36 18.93
N ALA A 342 28.78 6.66 18.01
CA ALA A 342 28.60 6.60 16.57
C ALA A 342 27.29 7.30 16.16
N ALA A 343 26.93 8.37 16.89
CA ALA A 343 25.66 9.06 16.72
C ALA A 343 25.64 9.80 15.38
N GLN A 344 26.77 10.43 15.02
CA GLN A 344 26.94 11.12 13.76
C GLN A 344 26.90 10.17 12.56
N ASP A 345 27.63 9.04 12.61
CA ASP A 345 27.59 8.04 11.54
C ASP A 345 26.16 7.50 11.37
N ALA A 346 25.47 7.26 12.50
CA ALA A 346 24.11 6.78 12.46
C ALA A 346 23.10 7.77 11.89
N GLU A 347 23.31 9.07 12.13
CA GLU A 347 22.52 10.14 11.51
C GLU A 347 22.74 10.15 9.99
N ILE A 348 23.98 10.03 9.53
CA ILE A 348 24.33 10.01 8.11
C ILE A 348 23.72 8.79 7.41
N ASP A 349 23.83 7.61 8.00
CA ASP A 349 23.27 6.37 7.45
C ASP A 349 21.74 6.41 7.42
N GLY A 350 21.12 6.85 8.51
CA GLY A 350 19.67 7.02 8.60
C GLY A 350 19.14 8.02 7.57
N ALA A 351 19.79 9.18 7.44
CA ALA A 351 19.46 10.17 6.43
C ALA A 351 19.65 9.65 5.01
N THR A 352 20.66 8.80 4.77
CA THR A 352 20.91 8.21 3.45
C THR A 352 19.81 7.23 3.06
N LEU A 353 19.38 6.36 3.99
CA LEU A 353 18.23 5.47 3.77
C LEU A 353 16.93 6.26 3.53
N LEU A 354 16.69 7.32 4.30
CA LEU A 354 15.55 8.22 4.10
C LEU A 354 15.57 8.86 2.71
N ARG A 355 16.74 9.31 2.25
CA ARG A 355 16.94 9.90 0.92
C ARG A 355 16.68 8.89 -0.20
N HIS A 356 17.12 7.64 -0.05
CA HIS A 356 16.86 6.60 -1.04
C HIS A 356 15.36 6.28 -1.13
N ALA A 357 14.67 6.20 -0.01
CA ALA A 357 13.22 6.03 0.00
C ALA A 357 12.50 7.21 -0.64
N GLY A 358 12.99 8.44 -0.40
CA GLY A 358 12.45 9.64 -1.04
C GLY A 358 12.65 9.65 -2.55
N LEU A 359 13.87 9.33 -3.00
CA LEU A 359 14.23 9.21 -4.42
C LEU A 359 13.40 8.12 -5.12
N ALA A 360 13.17 6.99 -4.45
CA ALA A 360 12.35 5.90 -4.98
C ALA A 360 10.93 6.35 -5.30
N ALA A 361 10.39 7.30 -4.53
CA ALA A 361 9.08 7.90 -4.77
C ALA A 361 9.13 9.20 -5.58
N GLY A 362 10.28 9.62 -6.11
CA GLY A 362 10.42 10.87 -6.87
C GLY A 362 10.31 12.15 -6.03
N ILE A 363 10.46 12.06 -4.70
CA ILE A 363 10.37 13.21 -3.79
C ILE A 363 11.76 13.65 -3.32
N PHE A 364 12.02 14.95 -3.43
CA PHE A 364 13.30 15.52 -3.02
C PHE A 364 13.45 15.47 -1.48
N PRO A 365 14.64 15.11 -0.94
CA PRO A 365 14.84 14.88 0.50
C PRO A 365 14.33 15.97 1.46
N PRO A 366 14.46 17.28 1.18
CA PRO A 366 13.97 18.34 2.06
C PRO A 366 12.47 18.26 2.38
N TYR A 367 11.66 17.60 1.55
CA TYR A 367 10.22 17.45 1.81
C TYR A 367 9.88 16.38 2.86
N TYR A 368 10.82 15.50 3.22
CA TYR A 368 10.64 14.52 4.30
C TYR A 368 11.12 15.02 5.67
N GLY A 369 11.73 16.19 5.73
CA GLY A 369 12.38 16.71 6.94
C GLY A 369 13.87 16.40 6.99
N LYS A 370 14.49 16.76 8.11
CA LYS A 370 15.90 16.45 8.42
C LYS A 370 15.98 15.25 9.32
#